data_AF-A0A383EDP2-F1
#
_entry.id   AF-A0A383EDP2-F1
#
_cell.length_a   1.000
_cell.length_b   1.000
_cell.length_c   1.000
_cell.angle_alpha   90.00
_cell.angle_beta   90.00
_cell.angle_gamma   90.00
#
_symmetry.space_group_name_H-M   'P 1'
#
loop_
_entity.id
_entity.type
_entity.pdbx_description
1 polymer ?
#
loop_
_entity_poly.entity_id
_entity_poly.type
_entity_poly.pdbx_seq_one_letter_code
_entity_poly.pdbx_strand_id
1 'polypeptide(L)'
;MDGSVKSNQITVNVDRIEWEHGYDWDTENEYPNSVNVWVDHDATKDIYTDKSFAKAISKLIGVEVYWSEHGMQDHGKAHLEGQMNNGTMTGNERAVA
;
A
#
# COMPACT_ATOMS: atom_id res chain seq x y z
N MET A 1 8.68 -7.70 11.20
CA MET A 1 9.64 -7.94 10.11
C MET A 1 9.97 -6.56 9.57
N ASP A 2 11.22 -6.12 9.72
CA ASP A 2 11.73 -4.83 9.25
C ASP A 2 12.36 -5.01 7.86
N GLY A 3 11.83 -4.32 6.86
CA GLY A 3 12.30 -4.38 5.49
C GLY A 3 12.60 -2.97 4.98
N SER A 4 13.86 -2.67 4.70
CA SER A 4 14.30 -1.40 4.12
C SER A 4 14.29 -1.44 2.59
N VAL A 5 13.75 -0.41 1.95
CA VAL A 5 13.71 -0.25 0.49
C VAL A 5 14.68 0.86 0.06
N LYS A 6 15.53 0.62 -0.93
CA LYS A 6 16.47 1.62 -1.47
C LYS A 6 15.97 2.21 -2.78
N SER A 7 15.50 3.46 -2.72
CA SER A 7 15.46 4.39 -3.86
C SER A 7 16.67 5.32 -3.78
N ASN A 8 17.09 5.90 -4.89
CA ASN A 8 18.28 6.75 -4.96
C ASN A 8 18.14 7.95 -4.00
N GLN A 9 18.92 7.92 -2.91
CA GLN A 9 19.13 8.94 -1.87
C GLN A 9 18.17 9.08 -0.67
N ILE A 10 17.15 8.24 -0.49
CA ILE A 10 16.42 8.19 0.80
C ILE A 10 16.11 6.72 1.14
N THR A 11 16.58 6.27 2.32
CA THR A 11 16.07 5.03 2.91
C THR A 11 14.76 5.40 3.58
N VAL A 12 13.67 4.77 3.16
CA VAL A 12 12.35 4.96 3.77
C VAL A 12 12.12 3.83 4.74
N ASN A 13 11.90 4.17 6.01
CA ASN A 13 11.46 3.22 7.02
C ASN A 13 9.94 3.11 6.95
N VAL A 14 9.46 1.86 6.94
CA VAL A 14 8.03 1.54 6.98
C VAL A 14 7.71 1.06 8.39
N ASP A 15 6.85 1.80 9.08
CA ASP A 15 6.45 1.51 10.46
C ASP A 15 5.30 0.50 10.49
N ARG A 16 4.35 0.66 9.55
CA ARG A 16 3.13 -0.14 9.51
C ARG A 16 2.58 -0.25 8.10
N ILE A 17 2.07 -1.43 7.79
CA ILE A 17 1.28 -1.70 6.60
C ILE A 17 -0.05 -2.30 7.05
N GLU A 18 -1.13 -1.67 6.62
CA GLU A 18 -2.51 -2.11 6.85
C GLU A 18 -3.20 -2.22 5.50
N TRP A 19 -4.04 -3.24 5.32
CA TRP A 19 -4.76 -3.44 4.07
C TRP A 19 -6.18 -3.96 4.32
N GLU A 20 -7.08 -3.68 3.39
CA GLU A 20 -8.44 -4.21 3.35
C GLU A 20 -8.77 -4.78 1.97
N HIS A 21 -9.76 -5.68 1.94
CA HIS A 21 -10.29 -6.28 0.74
C HIS A 21 -11.62 -5.64 0.35
N GLY A 22 -11.76 -5.29 -0.93
CA GLY A 22 -12.92 -4.57 -1.43
C GLY A 22 -12.92 -3.09 -1.00
N TYR A 23 -14.04 -2.44 -1.27
CA TYR A 23 -14.31 -1.07 -0.81
C TYR A 23 -15.63 -1.04 -0.05
N ASP A 24 -15.72 -0.23 1.02
CA ASP A 24 -16.97 -0.05 1.77
C ASP A 24 -18.14 0.43 0.89
N TRP A 25 -17.82 1.20 -0.15
CA TRP A 25 -18.81 1.71 -1.10
C TRP A 25 -19.18 0.70 -2.19
N ASP A 26 -18.41 -0.36 -2.37
CA ASP A 26 -18.65 -1.42 -3.35
C ASP A 26 -19.63 -2.46 -2.78
N THR A 27 -20.83 -2.00 -2.40
CA THR A 27 -21.86 -2.85 -1.79
C THR A 27 -22.38 -3.92 -2.75
N GLU A 28 -22.23 -3.71 -4.06
CA GLU A 28 -22.58 -4.69 -5.10
C GLU A 28 -21.43 -5.67 -5.38
N ASN A 29 -20.27 -5.49 -4.73
CA ASN A 29 -19.09 -6.35 -4.85
C ASN A 29 -18.65 -6.50 -6.32
N GLU A 30 -18.69 -5.41 -7.08
CA GLU A 30 -18.25 -5.33 -8.48
C GLU A 30 -16.72 -5.45 -8.61
N TYR A 31 -16.01 -5.12 -7.53
CA TYR A 31 -14.56 -5.14 -7.43
C TYR A 31 -14.08 -6.07 -6.30
N PRO A 32 -14.46 -7.37 -6.36
CA PRO A 32 -14.29 -8.32 -5.26
C PRO A 32 -12.84 -8.74 -5.02
N ASN A 33 -11.90 -8.24 -5.81
CA ASN A 33 -10.48 -8.51 -5.72
C ASN A 33 -9.66 -7.24 -5.46
N SER A 34 -10.31 -6.08 -5.33
CA SER A 34 -9.61 -4.82 -5.10
C SER A 34 -9.03 -4.78 -3.69
N VAL A 35 -7.88 -4.14 -3.54
CA VAL A 35 -7.19 -4.01 -2.27
C VAL A 35 -6.81 -2.55 -2.05
N ASN A 36 -7.10 -2.04 -0.86
CA ASN A 36 -6.57 -0.77 -0.37
C ASN A 36 -5.44 -1.04 0.62
N VAL A 37 -4.36 -0.28 0.52
CA VAL A 37 -3.18 -0.42 1.37
C VAL A 37 -2.78 0.95 1.91
N TRP A 38 -2.66 1.04 3.23
CA TRP A 38 -2.10 2.19 3.93
C TRP A 38 -0.72 1.86 4.46
N VAL A 39 0.23 2.76 4.21
CA VAL A 39 1.62 2.61 4.65
C VAL A 39 2.01 3.83 5.47
N ASP A 40 2.32 3.60 6.75
CA ASP A 40 2.97 4.60 7.60
C ASP A 40 4.49 4.54 7.37
N HIS A 41 5.11 5.68 7.09
CA HIS A 41 6.53 5.79 6.76
C HIS A 41 7.16 7.12 7.19
N ASP A 42 8.49 7.20 7.19
CA ASP A 42 9.24 8.41 7.59
C ASP A 42 9.65 9.34 6.43
N ALA A 43 9.31 9.00 5.19
CA ALA A 43 9.61 9.83 4.02
C ALA A 43 8.79 11.14 3.94
N THR A 44 9.38 12.15 3.28
CA THR A 44 8.69 13.39 2.91
C THR A 44 7.65 13.17 1.81
N LYS A 45 6.79 14.17 1.59
CA LYS A 45 5.69 14.07 0.66
C LYS A 45 6.07 13.63 -0.76
N ASP A 46 7.24 14.02 -1.24
CA ASP A 46 7.68 13.79 -2.63
C ASP A 46 7.80 12.31 -3.03
N ILE A 47 7.70 11.38 -2.07
CA ILE A 47 7.67 9.93 -2.28
C ILE A 47 6.55 9.48 -3.24
N TYR A 48 5.44 10.24 -3.38
CA TYR A 48 4.33 9.90 -4.29
C TYR A 48 4.75 9.84 -5.78
N THR A 49 5.86 10.49 -6.14
CA THR A 49 6.42 10.44 -7.50
C THR A 49 7.34 9.23 -7.70
N ASP A 50 7.70 8.54 -6.62
CA ASP A 50 8.63 7.44 -6.64
C ASP A 50 7.92 6.11 -6.92
N LYS A 51 8.06 5.64 -8.15
CA LYS A 51 7.55 4.32 -8.57
C LYS A 51 8.26 3.16 -7.87
N SER A 52 9.45 3.36 -7.31
CA SER A 52 10.18 2.32 -6.59
C SER A 52 9.60 2.06 -5.19
N PHE A 53 8.95 3.05 -4.57
CA PHE A 53 8.24 2.89 -3.31
C PHE A 53 7.11 1.87 -3.46
N ALA A 54 6.16 2.13 -4.38
CA ALA A 54 5.04 1.22 -4.66
C ALA A 54 5.52 -0.19 -5.02
N LYS A 55 6.54 -0.29 -5.90
CA LYS A 55 7.15 -1.58 -6.28
C LYS A 55 7.70 -2.36 -5.08
N ALA A 56 8.21 -1.67 -4.07
CA ALA A 56 8.77 -2.33 -2.93
C ALA A 56 7.73 -2.71 -1.89
N ILE A 57 6.69 -1.89 -1.70
CA ILE A 57 5.50 -2.30 -0.94
C ILE A 57 4.87 -3.53 -1.58
N SER A 58 4.73 -3.58 -2.91
CA SER A 58 4.22 -4.76 -3.62
C SER A 58 4.98 -6.04 -3.28
N LYS A 59 6.31 -5.94 -3.14
CA LYS A 59 7.15 -7.08 -2.73
C LYS A 59 6.95 -7.47 -1.27
N LEU A 60 6.73 -6.49 -0.38
CA LEU A 60 6.52 -6.72 1.04
C LEU A 60 5.16 -7.38 1.34
N ILE A 61 4.13 -7.02 0.58
CA ILE A 61 2.76 -7.51 0.81
C ILE A 61 2.36 -8.68 -0.10
N GLY A 62 3.17 -9.01 -1.11
CA GLY A 62 2.91 -10.14 -2.02
C GLY A 62 1.83 -9.88 -3.09
N VAL A 63 1.36 -8.64 -3.21
CA VAL A 63 0.37 -8.21 -4.21
C VAL A 63 0.89 -6.98 -4.93
N GLU A 64 0.63 -6.89 -6.23
CA GLU A 64 1.01 -5.72 -7.00
C GLU A 64 0.09 -4.54 -6.68
N VAL A 65 0.67 -3.46 -6.16
CA VAL A 65 -0.01 -2.21 -5.84
C VAL A 65 0.64 -1.01 -6.52
N TYR A 66 -0.17 0.01 -6.73
CA TYR A 66 0.16 1.29 -7.35
C TYR A 66 -0.35 2.43 -6.49
N TRP A 67 0.18 3.63 -6.69
CA TRP A 67 -0.37 4.83 -6.04
C TRP A 67 -1.84 4.97 -6.42
N SER A 68 -2.70 5.08 -5.41
CA SER A 68 -4.12 5.35 -5.65
C SER A 68 -4.31 6.75 -6.23
N GLU A 69 -5.52 7.05 -6.71
CA GLU A 69 -5.90 8.42 -7.08
C GLU A 69 -5.72 9.42 -5.92
N HIS A 70 -5.88 8.91 -4.70
CA HIS A 70 -5.71 9.63 -3.45
C HIS A 70 -4.25 9.73 -3.00
N GLY A 71 -3.34 8.95 -3.59
CA GLY A 71 -1.89 9.06 -3.48
C GLY A 71 -1.39 9.17 -2.03
N MET A 72 -0.83 10.34 -1.68
CA MET A 72 -0.40 10.61 -0.31
C MET A 72 -1.46 11.42 0.43
N GLN A 73 -1.95 10.88 1.55
CA GLN A 73 -3.04 11.48 2.32
C GLN A 73 -2.54 12.51 3.35
N ASP A 74 -1.35 12.28 3.91
CA ASP A 74 -0.68 13.16 4.87
C ASP A 74 0.83 12.85 4.89
N HIS A 75 1.63 13.69 5.54
CA HIS A 75 3.03 13.39 5.82
C HIS A 75 3.17 12.03 6.50
N GLY A 76 3.98 11.16 5.89
CA GLY A 76 4.23 9.82 6.38
C GLY A 76 3.08 8.83 6.15
N LYS A 77 2.06 9.16 5.35
CA LYS A 77 0.92 8.28 5.04
C LYS A 77 0.70 8.12 3.54
N ALA A 78 1.07 6.97 3.02
CA ALA A 78 0.80 6.58 1.65
C ALA A 78 -0.47 5.73 1.54
N HIS A 79 -1.26 5.96 0.49
CA HIS A 79 -2.37 5.10 0.06
C HIS A 79 -2.04 4.50 -1.31
N LEU A 80 -2.08 3.17 -1.37
CA LEU A 80 -1.86 2.39 -2.57
C LEU A 80 -3.06 1.48 -2.81
N GLU A 81 -3.27 1.11 -4.06
CA GLU A 81 -4.35 0.22 -4.49
C GLU A 81 -3.84 -0.85 -5.46
N GLY A 82 -4.53 -1.99 -5.48
CA GLY A 82 -4.16 -3.10 -6.35
C GLY A 82 -5.27 -4.13 -6.49
N GLN A 83 -4.94 -5.25 -7.14
CA GLN A 83 -5.88 -6.37 -7.33
C GLN A 83 -5.24 -7.69 -6.90
N MET A 84 -5.96 -8.45 -6.08
CA MET A 84 -5.61 -9.83 -5.73
C MET A 84 -5.92 -10.76 -6.91
N ASN A 85 -4.88 -11.14 -7.65
CA ASN A 85 -5.02 -12.00 -8.83
C ASN A 85 -4.85 -13.51 -8.54
N ASN A 86 -4.55 -13.89 -7.28
CA ASN A 86 -4.36 -15.25 -6.69
C ASN A 86 -3.23 -15.28 -5.62
N GLY A 87 -2.72 -14.14 -5.16
CA GLY A 87 -1.66 -14.05 -4.14
C GLY A 87 -2.21 -14.08 -2.71
N THR A 88 -1.45 -14.64 -1.77
CA THR A 88 -1.71 -14.46 -0.33
C THR A 88 -1.08 -13.14 0.11
N MET A 89 -1.89 -12.22 0.62
CA MET A 89 -1.37 -10.97 1.19
C MET A 89 -0.66 -11.21 2.52
N THR A 90 0.48 -10.54 2.70
CA THR A 90 1.23 -10.55 3.96
C THR A 90 1.19 -9.17 4.62
N GLY A 91 0.85 -9.13 5.90
CA GLY A 91 0.67 -7.90 6.67
C GLY A 91 -0.51 -8.00 7.62
N ASN A 92 -0.83 -6.91 8.33
CA ASN A 92 -2.00 -6.86 9.18
C ASN A 92 -3.23 -6.56 8.32
N GLU A 93 -4.09 -7.56 8.12
CA GLU A 93 -5.43 -7.36 7.55
C GLU A 93 -6.24 -6.48 8.51
N ARG A 94 -6.76 -5.36 8.01
CA ARG A 94 -7.80 -4.62 8.72
C ARG A 94 -9.09 -5.40 8.54
N ALA A 95 -9.65 -5.88 9.63
CA ALA A 95 -11.04 -6.31 9.64
C ALA A 95 -11.90 -5.07 9.35
N VAL A 96 -12.50 -5.04 8.16
CA VAL A 96 -13.52 -4.05 7.80
C VAL A 96 -14.69 -4.29 8.77
N ALA A 97 -15.05 -3.27 9.55
CA ALA A 97 -16.06 -3.36 10.61
C ALA A 97 -17.44 -2.93 10.11
#